data_AF-A0A1M7QME1-F1
#
_entry.id   AF-A0A1M7QME1-F1
#
_cell.length_a   1.000
_cell.length_b   1.000
_cell.length_c   1.000
_cell.angle_alpha   90.00
_cell.angle_beta   90.00
_cell.angle_gamma   90.00
#
_symmetry.space_group_name_H-M   'P 1'
#
loop_
_entity.id
_entity.type
_entity.pdbx_description
1 polymer ?
#
loop_
_entity_poly.entity_id
_entity_poly.type
_entity_poly.pdbx_seq_one_letter_code
_entity_poly.pdbx_strand_id
1 'polypeptide(L)'
;MNTLWTRRGLHRVRRAFRVRNSSTPPTFRTLRFRRETVWVVSEYPSCSAAERGRRHGGVGAFPSGWGDLAGKTAEPPQAGAVDLLRRVDPPRALRRRRVSWADAERYLGTELPSDYRALIDDRGPGIVADVVVYGPGSGEDTLDLMPWLQGIQRLVTSLRTITCDHFPPPFHPEPGGILPWGLLHGRQIVGWAVTSDDPDKWPVVVLTTELDSLTLHRTTATGYLLARLPGPEIQSLTAG
;
A
#
# COMPACT_ATOMS: atom_id res chain seq x y z
N MET A 1 63.34 -5.64 19.37
CA MET A 1 62.95 -4.31 18.86
C MET A 1 61.50 -4.08 19.29
N ASN A 2 61.32 -3.58 20.52
CA ASN A 2 61.01 -2.18 20.88
C ASN A 2 59.50 -1.90 20.84
N THR A 3 58.80 -1.31 21.82
CA THR A 3 59.01 -0.96 23.24
C THR A 3 57.67 -0.33 23.75
N LEU A 4 57.36 -0.46 25.05
CA LEU A 4 56.71 0.52 25.97
C LEU A 4 55.21 0.90 25.78
N TRP A 5 54.31 0.72 26.77
CA TRP A 5 53.99 1.58 27.95
C TRP A 5 53.78 3.07 27.57
N THR A 6 52.77 3.87 27.97
CA THR A 6 52.16 4.12 29.30
C THR A 6 51.04 5.21 29.22
N ARG A 7 50.05 5.13 30.12
CA ARG A 7 49.38 6.18 30.97
C ARG A 7 48.92 7.58 30.47
N ARG A 8 47.66 7.87 30.87
CA ARG A 8 47.07 9.05 31.58
C ARG A 8 47.14 10.48 30.99
N GLY A 9 45.99 11.15 31.00
CA GLY A 9 45.88 12.61 31.08
C GLY A 9 44.44 13.13 31.06
N LEU A 10 43.89 13.51 32.22
CA LEU A 10 42.66 14.31 32.36
C LEU A 10 42.94 15.77 31.96
N HIS A 11 42.02 16.43 31.25
CA HIS A 11 41.75 17.87 31.43
C HIS A 11 40.27 18.21 31.18
N ARG A 12 39.78 19.14 32.01
CA ARG A 12 38.40 19.64 32.15
C ARG A 12 37.97 20.60 31.04
N VAL A 13 36.66 20.51 30.72
CA VAL A 13 35.66 21.58 30.50
C VAL A 13 35.88 22.58 29.35
N ARG A 14 34.95 22.56 28.38
CA ARG A 14 34.14 23.74 28.01
C ARG A 14 32.89 23.31 27.22
N ARG A 15 31.72 23.73 27.70
CA ARG A 15 30.44 23.67 26.95
C ARG A 15 30.55 24.57 25.72
N ALA A 16 30.16 24.05 24.57
CA ALA A 16 29.58 24.83 23.49
C ALA A 16 28.54 23.94 22.80
N PHE A 17 27.27 24.38 22.84
CA PHE A 17 26.17 23.80 22.11
C PHE A 17 26.49 23.92 20.61
N ARG A 18 26.48 22.81 19.87
CA ARG A 18 26.44 22.82 18.41
C ARG A 18 25.59 21.64 17.94
N VAL A 19 24.54 21.98 17.21
CA VAL A 19 23.55 21.14 16.55
C VAL A 19 24.23 19.92 15.89
N ARG A 20 23.85 18.70 16.29
CA ARG A 20 24.25 17.48 15.56
C ARG A 20 23.24 17.18 14.49
N ASN A 21 23.66 17.45 13.25
CA ASN A 21 23.19 16.76 12.06
C ASN A 21 23.57 15.28 12.22
N SER A 22 22.60 14.37 12.41
CA SER A 22 22.86 12.93 12.46
C SER A 22 22.78 12.34 11.05
N SER A 23 23.91 12.41 10.35
CA SER A 23 24.17 11.62 9.15
C SER A 23 24.61 10.21 9.58
N THR A 24 23.68 9.26 9.69
CA THR A 24 24.04 7.85 9.80
C THR A 24 23.31 7.06 8.71
N PRO A 25 24.03 6.42 7.76
CA PRO A 25 23.40 5.58 6.75
C PRO A 25 22.92 4.24 7.36
N PRO A 26 21.89 3.61 6.79
CA PRO A 26 21.35 2.35 7.31
C PRO A 26 22.34 1.20 7.12
N THR A 27 22.49 0.36 8.15
CA THR A 27 23.25 -0.90 8.09
C THR A 27 22.33 -2.08 7.78
N PHE A 28 22.65 -2.81 6.71
CA PHE A 28 21.97 -4.05 6.32
C PHE A 28 22.66 -5.25 6.95
N ARG A 29 21.90 -6.19 7.53
CA ARG A 29 22.44 -7.46 8.03
C ARG A 29 21.72 -8.63 7.37
N THR A 30 22.48 -9.46 6.67
CA THR A 30 21.95 -10.64 5.98
C THR A 30 21.85 -11.80 6.97
N LEU A 31 20.65 -12.33 7.20
CA LEU A 31 20.46 -13.61 7.88
C LEU A 31 20.02 -14.65 6.85
N ARG A 32 20.85 -15.69 6.66
CA ARG A 32 20.50 -16.84 5.81
C ARG A 32 19.75 -17.87 6.64
N PHE A 33 18.49 -18.13 6.31
CA PHE A 33 17.82 -19.39 6.65
C PHE A 33 17.63 -20.23 5.38
N ARG A 34 17.64 -21.56 5.54
CA ARG A 34 17.58 -22.51 4.42
C ARG A 34 16.35 -22.27 3.54
N ARG A 35 16.61 -21.83 2.31
CA ARG A 35 15.78 -21.77 1.09
C ARG A 35 14.89 -20.56 0.77
N GLU A 36 14.84 -19.51 1.59
CA GLU A 36 14.25 -18.22 1.17
C GLU A 36 15.09 -17.04 1.68
N THR A 37 15.36 -16.07 0.80
CA THR A 37 16.03 -14.83 1.18
C THR A 37 14.97 -13.83 1.62
N VAL A 38 14.80 -13.67 2.93
CA VAL A 38 13.95 -12.63 3.52
C VAL A 38 14.85 -11.48 3.94
N TRP A 39 14.57 -10.27 3.43
CA TRP A 39 15.20 -9.06 3.92
C TRP A 39 14.52 -8.66 5.23
N VAL A 40 15.20 -8.86 6.36
CA VAL A 40 14.77 -8.34 7.65
C VAL A 40 15.43 -6.99 7.84
N VAL A 41 14.63 -5.92 7.88
CA VAL A 41 15.11 -4.60 8.29
C VAL A 41 15.42 -4.69 9.78
N SER A 42 16.70 -4.65 10.15
CA SER A 42 17.13 -5.06 11.49
C SER A 42 16.78 -4.04 12.56
N GLU A 43 16.83 -2.74 12.31
CA GLU A 43 16.62 -1.73 13.35
C GLU A 43 16.09 -0.41 12.75
N TYR A 44 14.80 -0.12 12.96
CA TYR A 44 14.37 1.27 13.13
C TYR A 44 14.64 1.65 14.59
N PRO A 45 15.07 2.89 14.91
CA PRO A 45 15.19 3.30 16.30
C PRO A 45 13.85 3.07 17.00
N SER A 46 13.82 2.08 17.89
CA SER A 46 12.60 1.70 18.60
C SER A 46 12.14 2.87 19.46
N CYS A 47 10.89 3.28 19.33
CA CYS A 47 10.30 4.36 20.11
C CYS A 47 10.55 4.12 21.61
N SER A 48 11.29 5.03 22.25
CA SER A 48 11.58 4.92 23.67
C SER A 48 10.28 4.99 24.47
N ALA A 49 10.26 4.42 25.69
CA ALA A 49 9.08 4.49 26.55
C ALA A 49 8.64 5.94 26.86
N ALA A 50 9.58 6.91 26.78
CA ALA A 50 9.31 8.34 26.97
C ALA A 50 8.59 8.99 25.77
N GLU A 51 8.76 8.47 24.56
CA GLU A 51 8.07 8.97 23.35
C GLU A 51 6.67 8.38 23.22
N ARG A 52 6.49 7.10 23.61
CA ARG A 52 5.16 6.46 23.70
C ARG A 52 4.19 7.14 24.67
N GLY A 53 4.70 7.86 25.67
CA GLY A 53 3.91 8.54 26.71
C GLY A 53 3.49 9.97 26.37
N ARG A 54 4.01 10.57 25.29
CA ARG A 54 3.52 11.89 24.84
C ARG A 54 2.18 11.69 24.15
N ARG A 55 1.10 11.95 24.91
CA ARG A 55 -0.25 12.13 24.37
C ARG A 55 -0.19 13.26 23.33
N HIS A 56 -0.05 12.91 22.06
CA HIS A 56 -0.54 13.75 20.99
C HIS A 56 -2.06 13.76 21.15
N GLY A 57 -2.57 14.82 21.78
CA GLY A 57 -3.99 15.03 21.95
C GLY A 57 -4.67 15.15 20.59
N GLY A 58 -5.84 14.52 20.47
CA GLY A 58 -6.72 14.66 19.32
C GLY A 58 -6.57 13.52 18.31
N VAL A 59 -7.67 12.80 18.09
CA VAL A 59 -7.91 12.06 16.85
C VAL A 59 -7.68 13.03 15.68
N GLY A 60 -6.81 12.66 14.74
CA GLY A 60 -6.73 13.31 13.43
C GLY A 60 -5.66 14.40 13.29
N ALA A 61 -4.44 13.99 12.94
CA ALA A 61 -3.60 14.79 12.07
C ALA A 61 -2.79 13.82 11.21
N PHE A 62 -3.29 13.56 9.99
CA PHE A 62 -2.48 12.92 8.95
C PHE A 62 -1.19 13.74 8.77
N PRO A 63 -0.02 13.11 8.61
CA PRO A 63 1.16 13.83 8.14
C PRO A 63 0.79 14.66 6.90
N SER A 64 1.31 15.88 6.82
CA SER A 64 1.03 16.86 5.76
C SER A 64 1.32 16.36 4.33
N GLY A 65 1.89 15.16 4.17
CA GLY A 65 2.17 14.53 2.88
C GLY A 65 1.04 13.69 2.27
N TRP A 66 -0.01 13.29 3.01
CA TRP A 66 -1.05 12.39 2.49
C TRP A 66 -2.20 13.10 1.78
N GLY A 67 -2.37 14.41 2.03
CA GLY A 67 -3.50 15.19 1.52
C GLY A 67 -4.84 14.79 2.16
N ASP A 68 -5.81 15.70 2.13
CA ASP A 68 -7.17 15.38 2.56
C ASP A 68 -7.89 14.60 1.44
N LEU A 69 -8.19 13.32 1.71
CA LEU A 69 -8.97 12.46 0.84
C LEU A 69 -10.47 12.75 0.96
N ALA A 70 -10.92 13.41 2.03
CA ALA A 70 -12.32 13.68 2.27
C ALA A 70 -12.95 14.46 1.10
N GLY A 71 -14.14 14.03 0.68
CA GLY A 71 -14.88 14.65 -0.43
C GLY A 71 -14.26 14.46 -1.81
N LYS A 72 -13.15 13.73 -1.96
CA LYS A 72 -12.64 13.33 -3.28
C LYS A 72 -13.46 12.16 -3.80
N THR A 73 -13.90 12.25 -5.04
CA THR A 73 -14.72 11.20 -5.67
C THR A 73 -14.06 10.69 -6.95
N ALA A 74 -14.35 9.44 -7.29
CA ALA A 74 -14.10 8.89 -8.60
C ALA A 74 -15.01 9.56 -9.64
N GLU A 75 -14.50 9.69 -10.87
CA GLU A 75 -15.36 9.85 -12.03
C GLU A 75 -16.12 8.54 -12.31
N PRO A 76 -17.35 8.60 -12.85
CA PRO A 76 -18.13 7.40 -13.17
C PRO A 76 -17.34 6.44 -14.07
N PRO A 77 -17.53 5.12 -13.92
CA PRO A 77 -16.84 4.15 -14.75
C PRO A 77 -17.19 4.35 -16.22
N GLN A 78 -16.21 4.15 -17.10
CA GLN A 78 -16.47 4.18 -18.53
C GLN A 78 -17.50 3.12 -18.89
N ALA A 79 -18.50 3.49 -19.70
CA ALA A 79 -19.53 2.55 -20.15
C ALA A 79 -18.89 1.33 -20.83
N GLY A 80 -19.26 0.13 -20.36
CA GLY A 80 -18.70 -1.12 -20.88
C GLY A 80 -17.22 -1.36 -20.53
N ALA A 81 -16.69 -0.74 -19.47
CA ALA A 81 -15.28 -0.88 -19.10
C ALA A 81 -14.82 -2.35 -18.96
N VAL A 82 -15.65 -3.20 -18.36
CA VAL A 82 -15.37 -4.64 -18.22
C VAL A 82 -15.28 -5.33 -19.59
N ASP A 83 -16.18 -4.99 -20.52
CA ASP A 83 -16.16 -5.53 -21.89
C ASP A 83 -14.95 -5.05 -22.68
N LEU A 84 -14.53 -3.79 -22.50
CA LEU A 84 -13.31 -3.26 -23.08
C LEU A 84 -12.07 -3.99 -22.53
N LEU A 85 -11.99 -4.14 -21.21
CA LEU A 85 -10.91 -4.91 -20.58
C LEU A 85 -10.90 -6.35 -21.09
N ARG A 86 -12.06 -7.00 -21.28
CA ARG A 86 -12.14 -8.35 -21.84
C ARG A 86 -11.57 -8.41 -23.26
N ARG A 87 -11.79 -7.38 -24.07
CA ARG A 87 -11.31 -7.32 -25.47
C ARG A 87 -9.81 -7.09 -25.55
N VAL A 88 -9.26 -6.24 -24.69
CA VAL A 88 -7.86 -5.80 -24.74
C VAL A 88 -6.93 -6.71 -23.91
N ASP A 89 -7.44 -7.28 -22.81
CA ASP A 89 -6.72 -8.16 -21.89
C ASP A 89 -7.61 -9.39 -21.54
N PRO A 90 -7.69 -10.38 -22.44
CA PRO A 90 -8.60 -11.51 -22.28
C PRO A 90 -8.21 -12.42 -21.09
N PRO A 91 -9.19 -12.92 -20.31
CA PRO A 91 -8.92 -13.76 -19.14
C PRO A 91 -8.18 -15.06 -19.53
N ARG A 92 -7.13 -15.41 -18.78
CA ARG A 92 -6.29 -16.59 -19.06
C ARG A 92 -6.93 -17.95 -18.73
N ALA A 93 -7.99 -18.02 -17.93
CA ALA A 93 -8.72 -19.26 -17.63
C ALA A 93 -10.17 -19.01 -17.16
N LEU A 94 -11.11 -19.84 -17.61
CA LEU A 94 -12.57 -19.67 -17.46
C LEU A 94 -13.19 -20.27 -16.19
N ARG A 95 -12.40 -20.75 -15.21
CA ARG A 95 -12.98 -21.31 -13.98
C ARG A 95 -13.44 -20.20 -13.04
N ARG A 96 -14.58 -19.61 -13.41
CA ARG A 96 -15.35 -18.67 -12.59
C ARG A 96 -15.90 -19.44 -11.40
N ARG A 97 -15.33 -19.21 -10.23
CA ARG A 97 -15.99 -19.58 -8.99
C ARG A 97 -16.94 -18.45 -8.63
N ARG A 98 -18.17 -18.78 -8.22
CA ARG A 98 -19.14 -17.77 -7.80
C ARG A 98 -18.64 -17.13 -6.50
N VAL A 99 -18.55 -15.81 -6.49
CA VAL A 99 -18.22 -15.02 -5.30
C VAL A 99 -19.47 -14.82 -4.47
N SER A 100 -19.37 -15.04 -3.16
CA SER A 100 -20.43 -14.64 -2.22
C SER A 100 -20.18 -13.20 -1.78
N TRP A 101 -20.70 -12.24 -2.56
CA TRP A 101 -20.54 -10.81 -2.28
C TRP A 101 -21.07 -10.41 -0.90
N ALA A 102 -22.24 -10.95 -0.52
CA ALA A 102 -22.83 -10.66 0.78
C ALA A 102 -21.93 -11.07 1.97
N ASP A 103 -21.17 -12.17 1.84
CA ASP A 103 -20.24 -12.59 2.89
C ASP A 103 -18.97 -11.73 2.89
N ALA A 104 -18.48 -11.36 1.71
CA ALA A 104 -17.33 -10.46 1.57
C ALA A 104 -17.65 -9.07 2.17
N GLU A 105 -18.80 -8.49 1.84
CA GLU A 105 -19.22 -7.17 2.31
C GLU A 105 -19.53 -7.19 3.81
N ARG A 106 -20.12 -8.28 4.33
CA ARG A 106 -20.29 -8.47 5.77
C ARG A 106 -18.95 -8.54 6.50
N TYR A 107 -17.96 -9.23 5.93
CA TYR A 107 -16.62 -9.31 6.51
C TYR A 107 -15.92 -7.95 6.51
N LEU A 108 -16.03 -7.21 5.40
CA LEU A 108 -15.44 -5.88 5.27
C LEU A 108 -16.20 -4.83 6.08
N GLY A 109 -17.48 -5.04 6.39
CA GLY A 109 -18.33 -4.03 7.02
C GLY A 109 -18.68 -2.87 6.08
N THR A 110 -18.54 -3.06 4.77
CA THR A 110 -18.86 -2.08 3.74
C THR A 110 -19.14 -2.79 2.42
N GLU A 111 -19.96 -2.18 1.58
CA GLU A 111 -20.19 -2.63 0.20
C GLU A 111 -18.96 -2.35 -0.67
N LEU A 112 -18.82 -3.07 -1.78
CA LEU A 112 -17.74 -2.85 -2.73
C LEU A 112 -18.23 -2.12 -3.99
N PRO A 113 -17.35 -1.35 -4.67
CA PRO A 113 -17.72 -0.69 -5.93
C PRO A 113 -18.28 -1.69 -6.95
N SER A 114 -19.38 -1.31 -7.61
CA SER A 114 -20.10 -2.15 -8.56
C SER A 114 -19.23 -2.55 -9.76
N ASP A 115 -18.35 -1.68 -10.21
CA ASP A 115 -17.45 -1.92 -11.34
C ASP A 115 -16.40 -2.99 -11.01
N TYR A 116 -15.91 -3.01 -9.78
CA TYR A 116 -15.02 -4.05 -9.27
C TYR A 116 -15.76 -5.38 -9.10
N ARG A 117 -16.98 -5.38 -8.55
CA ARG A 117 -17.79 -6.61 -8.47
C ARG A 117 -18.02 -7.22 -9.84
N ALA A 118 -18.39 -6.39 -10.83
CA ALA A 118 -18.55 -6.81 -12.21
C ALA A 118 -17.24 -7.32 -12.85
N LEU A 119 -16.10 -6.69 -12.52
CA LEU A 119 -14.78 -7.14 -12.97
C LEU A 119 -14.48 -8.57 -12.46
N ILE A 120 -14.63 -8.78 -11.15
CA ILE A 120 -14.34 -10.08 -10.52
C ILE A 120 -15.34 -11.15 -10.96
N ASP A 121 -16.64 -10.84 -11.04
CA ASP A 121 -17.64 -11.78 -11.54
C ASP A 121 -17.36 -12.21 -12.99
N ASP A 122 -16.77 -11.32 -13.79
CA ASP A 122 -16.41 -11.61 -15.16
C ASP A 122 -15.15 -12.49 -15.30
N ARG A 123 -14.06 -12.13 -14.62
CA ARG A 123 -12.74 -12.73 -14.88
C ARG A 123 -12.13 -13.49 -13.69
N GLY A 124 -12.67 -13.30 -12.49
CA GLY A 124 -12.06 -13.72 -11.23
C GLY A 124 -10.86 -12.85 -10.82
N PRO A 125 -10.24 -13.15 -9.67
CA PRO A 125 -8.96 -12.55 -9.30
C PRO A 125 -7.85 -12.99 -10.27
N GLY A 126 -6.83 -12.14 -10.45
CA GLY A 126 -5.77 -12.39 -11.42
C GLY A 126 -5.01 -11.13 -11.82
N ILE A 127 -4.12 -11.25 -12.79
CA ILE A 127 -3.38 -10.09 -13.33
C ILE A 127 -4.22 -9.41 -14.39
N VAL A 128 -4.37 -8.08 -14.29
CA VAL A 128 -5.02 -7.20 -15.27
C VAL A 128 -4.19 -5.93 -15.41
N ALA A 129 -3.78 -5.57 -16.62
CA ALA A 129 -3.01 -4.33 -16.87
C ALA A 129 -1.81 -4.13 -15.89
N ASP A 130 -1.05 -5.21 -15.66
CA ASP A 130 0.08 -5.33 -14.72
C ASP A 130 -0.25 -5.20 -13.22
N VAL A 131 -1.53 -5.12 -12.88
CA VAL A 131 -2.02 -5.13 -11.51
C VAL A 131 -2.45 -6.56 -11.15
N VAL A 132 -1.89 -7.11 -10.09
CA VAL A 132 -2.43 -8.32 -9.45
C VAL A 132 -3.69 -7.91 -8.69
N VAL A 133 -4.86 -8.28 -9.22
CA VAL A 133 -6.17 -8.02 -8.62
C VAL A 133 -6.54 -9.16 -7.69
N TYR A 134 -6.75 -8.83 -6.42
CA TYR A 134 -7.28 -9.75 -5.42
C TYR A 134 -8.80 -9.73 -5.48
N GLY A 135 -9.44 -10.84 -5.11
CA GLY A 135 -10.90 -10.99 -5.11
C GLY A 135 -11.34 -11.85 -3.94
N PRO A 136 -12.60 -11.74 -3.47
CA PRO A 136 -13.05 -12.56 -2.35
C PRO A 136 -13.03 -14.05 -2.74
N GLY A 137 -12.32 -14.85 -1.96
CA GLY A 137 -12.18 -16.29 -2.16
C GLY A 137 -12.75 -17.12 -1.00
N SER A 138 -12.32 -18.38 -0.91
CA SER A 138 -12.71 -19.34 0.13
C SER A 138 -11.65 -19.50 1.23
N GLY A 139 -10.65 -18.63 1.26
CA GLY A 139 -9.49 -18.67 2.15
C GLY A 139 -8.32 -19.52 1.66
N GLU A 140 -8.54 -20.39 0.67
CA GLU A 140 -7.50 -21.28 0.11
C GLU A 140 -6.85 -20.73 -1.18
N ASP A 141 -7.42 -19.66 -1.74
CA ASP A 141 -6.89 -19.07 -2.98
C ASP A 141 -5.72 -18.13 -2.67
N THR A 142 -4.65 -18.22 -3.48
CA THR A 142 -3.47 -17.36 -3.33
C THR A 142 -3.76 -15.88 -3.59
N LEU A 143 -4.85 -15.57 -4.29
CA LEU A 143 -5.31 -14.22 -4.60
C LEU A 143 -6.60 -13.86 -3.84
N ASP A 144 -6.84 -14.50 -2.69
CA ASP A 144 -7.95 -14.16 -1.81
C ASP A 144 -7.71 -12.80 -1.13
N LEU A 145 -8.69 -11.92 -1.29
CA LEU A 145 -8.70 -10.59 -0.72
C LEU A 145 -8.61 -10.60 0.81
N MET A 146 -9.32 -11.50 1.50
CA MET A 146 -9.44 -11.43 2.97
C MET A 146 -8.13 -11.76 3.70
N PRO A 147 -7.46 -12.90 3.43
CA PRO A 147 -6.14 -13.19 4.02
C PRO A 147 -5.09 -12.12 3.68
N TRP A 148 -5.16 -11.55 2.48
CA TRP A 148 -4.25 -10.49 2.05
C TRP A 148 -4.46 -9.19 2.82
N LEU A 149 -5.72 -8.75 3.00
CA LEU A 149 -6.06 -7.59 3.84
C LEU A 149 -5.63 -7.76 5.30
N GLN A 150 -5.79 -8.96 5.87
CA GLN A 150 -5.28 -9.26 7.20
C GLN A 150 -3.75 -9.14 7.28
N GLY A 151 -3.04 -9.52 6.21
CA GLY A 151 -1.59 -9.32 6.09
C GLY A 151 -1.20 -7.85 6.12
N ILE A 152 -1.93 -7.01 5.37
CA ILE A 152 -1.71 -5.56 5.35
C ILE A 152 -1.99 -4.95 6.74
N GLN A 153 -3.08 -5.34 7.41
CA GLN A 153 -3.39 -4.86 8.76
C GLN A 153 -2.29 -5.22 9.77
N ARG A 154 -1.70 -6.43 9.67
CA ARG A 154 -0.55 -6.81 10.50
C ARG A 154 0.66 -5.92 10.20
N LEU A 155 0.97 -5.68 8.93
CA LEU A 155 2.07 -4.78 8.52
C LEU A 155 1.87 -3.37 9.08
N VAL A 156 0.69 -2.78 8.89
CA VAL A 156 0.33 -1.44 9.38
C VAL A 156 0.47 -1.37 10.90
N THR A 157 -0.05 -2.37 11.62
CA THR A 157 0.06 -2.46 13.07
C THR A 157 1.53 -2.50 13.51
N SER A 158 2.35 -3.35 12.88
CA SER A 158 3.78 -3.43 13.17
C SER A 158 4.50 -2.11 12.91
N LEU A 159 4.25 -1.45 11.77
CA LEU A 159 4.86 -0.17 11.44
C LEU A 159 4.51 0.89 12.50
N ARG A 160 3.23 1.01 12.88
CA ARG A 160 2.78 1.93 13.94
C ARG A 160 3.47 1.72 15.29
N THR A 161 3.98 0.52 15.58
CA THR A 161 4.74 0.27 16.82
C THR A 161 6.20 0.68 16.77
N ILE A 162 6.81 0.75 15.57
CA ILE A 162 8.25 0.98 15.40
C ILE A 162 8.58 2.36 14.84
N THR A 163 7.63 3.05 14.19
CA THR A 163 7.84 4.39 13.61
C THR A 163 7.22 5.48 14.46
N CYS A 164 8.02 6.45 14.93
CA CYS A 164 7.51 7.60 15.70
C CYS A 164 7.18 8.81 14.81
N ASP A 165 7.83 8.93 13.64
CA ASP A 165 7.78 10.15 12.80
C ASP A 165 6.94 10.00 11.53
N HIS A 166 6.58 8.76 11.18
CA HIS A 166 5.86 8.45 9.95
C HIS A 166 4.76 7.45 10.22
N PHE A 167 3.53 7.95 10.31
CA PHE A 167 2.38 7.09 10.56
C PHE A 167 1.77 6.66 9.22
N PRO A 168 1.58 5.36 8.98
CA PRO A 168 0.86 4.91 7.80
C PRO A 168 -0.56 5.51 7.81
N PRO A 169 -1.15 5.77 6.63
CA PRO A 169 -2.53 6.25 6.53
C PRO A 169 -3.49 5.28 7.23
N PRO A 170 -4.70 5.72 7.61
CA PRO A 170 -5.73 4.82 8.10
C PRO A 170 -6.07 3.81 7.00
N PHE A 171 -6.26 2.57 7.42
CA PHE A 171 -6.77 1.51 6.57
C PHE A 171 -8.17 1.14 7.04
N HIS A 172 -9.07 0.85 6.10
CA HIS A 172 -10.41 0.37 6.44
C HIS A 172 -10.31 -0.85 7.39
N PRO A 173 -11.04 -0.87 8.53
CA PRO A 173 -12.25 -0.09 8.85
C PRO A 173 -12.04 1.25 9.58
N GLU A 174 -10.82 1.75 9.70
CA GLU A 174 -10.61 3.11 10.23
C GLU A 174 -11.34 4.15 9.35
N PRO A 175 -12.03 5.16 9.93
CA PRO A 175 -12.73 6.19 9.15
C PRO A 175 -11.81 6.92 8.17
N GLY A 176 -12.28 7.12 6.93
CA GLY A 176 -11.46 7.69 5.85
C GLY A 176 -10.32 6.77 5.41
N GLY A 177 -10.41 5.48 5.75
CA GLY A 177 -9.37 4.50 5.53
C GLY A 177 -9.27 4.05 4.08
N ILE A 178 -8.11 3.46 3.79
CA ILE A 178 -7.83 2.86 2.49
C ILE A 178 -8.24 1.39 2.52
N LEU A 179 -8.95 0.95 1.47
CA LEU A 179 -9.32 -0.44 1.26
C LEU A 179 -8.52 -1.02 0.06
N PRO A 180 -7.43 -1.75 0.31
CA PRO A 180 -6.63 -2.39 -0.73
C PRO A 180 -7.42 -3.41 -1.54
N TRP A 181 -7.12 -3.50 -2.84
CA TRP A 181 -7.69 -4.53 -3.73
C TRP A 181 -6.70 -5.05 -4.78
N GLY A 182 -5.54 -4.41 -4.94
CA GLY A 182 -4.56 -4.82 -5.95
C GLY A 182 -3.11 -4.54 -5.57
N LEU A 183 -2.20 -5.20 -6.27
CA LEU A 183 -0.76 -5.03 -6.13
C LEU A 183 -0.12 -4.80 -7.50
N LEU A 184 0.48 -3.63 -7.66
CA LEU A 184 1.15 -3.20 -8.87
C LEU A 184 2.66 -3.46 -8.75
N HIS A 185 3.20 -4.25 -9.69
CA HIS A 185 4.62 -4.63 -9.76
C HIS A 185 5.23 -5.20 -8.46
N GLY A 186 4.41 -5.72 -7.55
CA GLY A 186 4.87 -6.21 -6.24
C GLY A 186 5.36 -5.12 -5.28
N ARG A 187 5.24 -3.85 -5.63
CA ARG A 187 5.84 -2.71 -4.92
C ARG A 187 4.86 -1.62 -4.55
N GLN A 188 3.68 -1.63 -5.16
CA GLN A 188 2.68 -0.61 -4.95
C GLN A 188 1.32 -1.23 -4.64
N ILE A 189 0.74 -0.87 -3.50
CA ILE A 189 -0.60 -1.26 -3.12
C ILE A 189 -1.58 -0.35 -3.85
N VAL A 190 -2.55 -0.95 -4.53
CA VAL A 190 -3.67 -0.26 -5.17
C VAL A 190 -4.90 -0.49 -4.30
N GLY A 191 -5.58 0.58 -3.91
CA GLY A 191 -6.75 0.54 -3.03
C GLY A 191 -7.79 1.59 -3.40
N TRP A 192 -8.90 1.60 -2.69
CA TRP A 192 -9.86 2.70 -2.71
C TRP A 192 -9.69 3.57 -1.48
N ALA A 193 -9.88 4.88 -1.63
CA ALA A 193 -10.12 5.75 -0.49
C ALA A 193 -11.61 5.71 -0.14
N VAL A 194 -11.95 5.17 1.04
CA VAL A 194 -13.33 5.08 1.53
C VAL A 194 -13.78 6.46 2.02
N THR A 195 -14.27 7.27 1.07
CA THR A 195 -14.50 8.72 1.23
C THR A 195 -15.98 9.10 1.36
N SER A 196 -16.89 8.16 1.09
CA SER A 196 -18.34 8.34 1.16
C SER A 196 -19.05 7.03 1.48
N ASP A 197 -20.33 7.09 1.85
CA ASP A 197 -21.16 5.90 2.05
C ASP A 197 -21.52 5.19 0.73
N ASP A 198 -21.39 5.88 -0.40
CA ASP A 198 -21.58 5.34 -1.74
C ASP A 198 -20.24 4.77 -2.27
N PRO A 199 -20.09 3.44 -2.41
CA PRO A 199 -18.85 2.81 -2.87
C PRO A 199 -18.48 3.15 -4.31
N ASP A 200 -19.47 3.43 -5.16
CA ASP A 200 -19.22 3.74 -6.57
C ASP A 200 -18.52 5.10 -6.75
N LYS A 201 -18.46 5.91 -5.70
CA LYS A 201 -17.76 7.19 -5.68
C LYS A 201 -16.34 7.10 -5.14
N TRP A 202 -15.86 5.94 -4.68
CA TRP A 202 -14.54 5.85 -4.07
C TRP A 202 -13.41 5.94 -5.11
N PRO A 203 -12.52 6.94 -5.01
CA PRO A 203 -11.38 7.06 -5.92
C PRO A 203 -10.30 6.04 -5.60
N VAL A 204 -9.56 5.63 -6.63
CA VAL A 204 -8.39 4.77 -6.50
C VAL A 204 -7.22 5.53 -5.88
N VAL A 205 -6.52 4.89 -4.95
CA VAL A 205 -5.24 5.34 -4.38
C VAL A 205 -4.17 4.31 -4.65
N VAL A 206 -2.94 4.79 -4.89
CA VAL A 206 -1.75 3.95 -5.06
C VAL A 206 -0.75 4.33 -4.00
N LEU A 207 -0.32 3.35 -3.21
CA LEU A 207 0.65 3.52 -2.14
C LEU A 207 1.90 2.70 -2.42
N THR A 208 3.06 3.17 -1.98
CA THR A 208 4.23 2.31 -1.86
C THR A 208 4.00 1.23 -0.81
N THR A 209 4.61 0.05 -0.97
CA THR A 209 4.55 -1.03 0.04
C THR A 209 5.20 -0.63 1.37
N GLU A 210 6.09 0.36 1.33
CA GLU A 210 6.74 1.02 2.45
C GLU A 210 5.78 1.98 3.19
N LEU A 211 4.59 2.24 2.62
CA LEU A 211 3.56 3.12 3.14
C LEU A 211 4.08 4.54 3.42
N ASP A 212 4.92 5.07 2.54
CA ASP A 212 5.54 6.40 2.66
C ASP A 212 5.14 7.40 1.57
N SER A 213 4.43 6.93 0.54
CA SER A 213 3.91 7.77 -0.54
C SER A 213 2.53 7.29 -0.96
N LEU A 214 1.63 8.23 -1.28
CA LEU A 214 0.31 7.99 -1.86
C LEU A 214 0.09 8.89 -3.07
N THR A 215 -0.50 8.31 -4.10
CA THR A 215 -1.05 9.03 -5.24
C THR A 215 -2.54 8.77 -5.34
N LEU A 216 -3.33 9.82 -5.48
CA LEU A 216 -4.77 9.74 -5.69
C LEU A 216 -5.12 9.80 -7.17
N HIS A 217 -5.95 8.86 -7.63
CA HIS A 217 -6.51 8.82 -8.97
C HIS A 217 -8.03 8.91 -8.87
N ARG A 218 -8.64 9.95 -9.48
CA ARG A 218 -10.10 10.17 -9.47
C ARG A 218 -10.82 9.27 -10.47
N THR A 219 -10.61 7.98 -10.36
CA THR A 219 -11.14 6.97 -11.27
C THR A 219 -11.62 5.77 -10.47
N THR A 220 -12.48 4.96 -11.07
CA THR A 220 -12.93 3.68 -10.49
C THR A 220 -11.86 2.60 -10.66
N ALA A 221 -12.09 1.39 -10.14
CA ALA A 221 -11.14 0.28 -10.29
C ALA A 221 -10.92 -0.08 -11.76
N THR A 222 -12.01 -0.23 -12.52
CA THR A 222 -11.95 -0.56 -13.96
C THR A 222 -11.39 0.60 -14.78
N GLY A 223 -11.70 1.85 -14.44
CA GLY A 223 -11.12 3.03 -15.07
C GLY A 223 -9.61 3.12 -14.87
N TYR A 224 -9.13 2.85 -13.65
CA TYR A 224 -7.70 2.76 -13.35
C TYR A 224 -7.01 1.67 -14.19
N LEU A 225 -7.59 0.48 -14.27
CA LEU A 225 -7.03 -0.63 -15.05
C LEU A 225 -6.99 -0.31 -16.56
N LEU A 226 -8.06 0.29 -17.10
CA LEU A 226 -8.10 0.70 -18.51
C LEU A 226 -7.04 1.74 -18.84
N ALA A 227 -6.87 2.76 -17.99
CA ALA A 227 -5.87 3.80 -18.18
C ALA A 227 -4.42 3.29 -18.17
N ARG A 228 -4.20 2.07 -17.64
CA ARG A 228 -2.89 1.42 -17.59
C ARG A 228 -2.58 0.55 -18.81
N LEU A 229 -3.59 0.16 -19.59
CA LEU A 229 -3.34 -0.60 -20.79
C LEU A 229 -2.51 0.24 -21.76
N PRO A 230 -1.55 -0.37 -22.48
CA PRO A 230 -0.82 0.35 -23.51
C PRO A 230 -1.84 0.93 -24.51
N GLY A 231 -1.68 2.22 -24.83
CA GLY A 231 -2.43 2.82 -25.92
C GLY A 231 -2.18 2.06 -27.23
N PRO A 232 -3.05 2.21 -28.25
CA PRO A 232 -2.79 1.60 -29.54
C PRO A 232 -1.40 2.02 -30.04
N GLU A 233 -0.56 1.04 -30.38
CA GLU A 233 0.73 1.31 -31.01
C GLU A 233 0.46 1.81 -32.43
N ILE A 234 0.38 3.13 -32.59
CA ILE A 234 0.24 3.73 -33.92
C ILE A 234 1.63 3.70 -34.55
N GLN A 235 1.83 2.82 -35.53
CA GLN A 235 3.02 2.84 -36.38
C GLN A 235 3.06 4.18 -37.13
N SER A 236 3.91 5.10 -36.70
CA SER A 236 4.21 6.32 -37.43
C SER A 236 5.35 6.04 -38.42
N LEU A 237 5.02 6.03 -39.71
CA LEU A 237 6.03 6.11 -40.76
C LEU A 237 6.37 7.59 -40.97
N THR A 238 7.53 8.02 -40.47
CA THR A 238 8.10 9.32 -40.84
C THR A 238 8.75 9.16 -42.21
N ALA A 239 8.07 9.61 -43.27
CA ALA A 239 8.70 9.79 -44.58
C ALA A 239 9.50 11.11 -44.56
N GLY A 240 10.80 11.02 -44.86
CA GLY A 240 11.70 12.16 -45.08
C GLY A 240 11.86 12.49 -46.55
#